data_AF-A0A2V9WPT0-F1
#
_entry.id   AF-A0A2V9WPT0-F1
#
_cell.length_a   1.000
_cell.length_b   1.000
_cell.length_c   1.000
_cell.angle_alpha   90.00
_cell.angle_beta   90.00
_cell.angle_gamma   90.00
#
_symmetry.space_group_name_H-M   'P 1'
#
loop_
_entity.id
_entity.type
_entity.pdbx_description
1 polymer ?
#
loop_
_entity_poly.entity_id
_entity_poly.type
_entity_poly.pdbx_seq_one_letter_code
_entity_poly.pdbx_strand_id
1 'polypeptide(L)'
;MKNKYNFAALFALVLAAALVLNTSVRAQAPPGSLWYNGDFNYVNGLANERNTSIPQAAVYDDFEVTAALGWHVTAVFSDNLFNVGGFNVTGADWEIRTGVSEGNAGTLVASGTTSLPIVSLTGRGHELQEYMVEVTGLNVFLPMLPAGEHYWLNVTPVGGGYGYSWNSDTSGANCVGTPCGNDQNAFFNSTYFGAYFTSTANEG
;
A
#
# COMPACT_ATOMS: atom_id res chain seq x y z
N MET A 1 -64.28 47.04 -17.59
CA MET A 1 -63.54 47.85 -16.58
C MET A 1 -62.62 46.92 -15.80
N LYS A 2 -61.37 47.34 -15.59
CA LYS A 2 -60.28 46.59 -14.93
C LYS A 2 -60.50 46.46 -13.42
N ASN A 3 -60.13 45.31 -12.85
CA ASN A 3 -59.44 45.15 -11.55
C ASN A 3 -58.93 43.70 -11.51
N LYS A 4 -57.65 43.32 -11.69
CA LYS A 4 -56.35 43.64 -11.06
C LYS A 4 -56.17 43.10 -9.61
N TYR A 5 -55.34 42.04 -9.55
CA TYR A 5 -54.54 41.51 -8.42
C TYR A 5 -55.29 40.74 -7.31
N ASN A 6 -54.75 39.72 -6.62
CA ASN A 6 -53.68 38.74 -6.79
C ASN A 6 -53.78 37.91 -5.49
N PHE A 7 -53.87 36.58 -5.51
CA PHE A 7 -53.47 35.77 -4.35
C PHE A 7 -52.80 34.50 -4.85
N ALA A 8 -51.55 34.38 -4.41
CA ALA A 8 -50.57 33.39 -4.78
C ALA A 8 -50.66 32.12 -3.91
N ALA A 9 -49.86 31.12 -4.32
CA ALA A 9 -49.46 29.89 -3.62
C ALA A 9 -50.52 28.77 -3.67
N LEU A 10 -50.22 27.49 -3.79
CA LEU A 10 -49.02 26.68 -3.49
C LEU A 10 -49.26 25.33 -4.23
N PHE A 11 -48.31 24.68 -4.90
CA PHE A 11 -47.37 23.72 -4.32
C PHE A 11 -46.40 23.29 -5.42
N ALA A 12 -45.15 23.76 -5.35
CA ALA A 12 -44.05 23.09 -6.03
C ALA A 12 -43.49 22.06 -5.04
N LEU A 13 -43.70 20.78 -5.33
CA LEU A 13 -43.10 19.68 -4.60
C LEU A 13 -41.60 19.65 -4.93
N VAL A 14 -40.78 20.27 -4.09
CA VAL A 14 -39.33 20.08 -4.17
C VAL A 14 -39.02 18.71 -3.57
N LEU A 15 -38.80 17.72 -4.43
CA LEU A 15 -38.23 16.45 -4.00
C LEU A 15 -36.75 16.71 -3.69
N ALA A 16 -36.46 17.06 -2.44
CA ALA A 16 -35.09 17.06 -1.94
C ALA A 16 -34.63 15.60 -1.87
N ALA A 17 -33.94 15.13 -2.91
CA ALA A 17 -33.16 13.92 -2.81
C ALA A 17 -32.04 14.20 -1.79
N ALA A 18 -32.21 13.70 -0.57
CA ALA A 18 -31.13 13.65 0.40
C ALA A 18 -30.05 12.73 -0.18
N LEU A 19 -28.99 13.33 -0.74
CA LEU A 19 -27.76 12.61 -1.01
C LEU A 19 -27.17 12.25 0.36
N VAL A 20 -27.49 11.05 0.84
CA VAL A 20 -26.77 10.45 1.96
C VAL A 20 -25.35 10.21 1.44
N LEU A 21 -24.45 11.16 1.67
CA LEU A 21 -23.02 10.90 1.61
C LEU A 21 -22.75 9.84 2.67
N ASN A 22 -22.54 8.60 2.22
CA ASN A 22 -22.07 7.52 3.05
C ASN A 22 -20.62 7.86 3.43
N THR A 23 -20.41 8.57 4.54
CA THR A 23 -19.09 9.08 4.97
C THR A 23 -18.22 7.99 5.62
N SER A 24 -18.13 6.83 5.01
CA SER A 24 -17.25 5.74 5.48
C SER A 24 -16.71 4.93 4.28
N VAL A 25 -15.74 5.52 3.58
CA VAL A 25 -14.83 4.87 2.60
C VAL A 25 -13.44 5.47 2.85
N ARG A 26 -12.48 4.80 3.52
CA ARG A 26 -11.76 3.53 3.21
C ARG A 26 -10.67 3.78 2.15
N ALA A 27 -9.55 3.06 2.17
CA ALA A 27 -8.35 3.48 1.42
C ALA A 27 -8.66 3.71 -0.03
N GLN A 28 -7.87 4.59 -0.61
CA GLN A 28 -7.61 4.55 -2.03
C GLN A 28 -6.11 4.70 -2.22
N ALA A 29 -5.57 4.02 -3.24
CA ALA A 29 -4.20 4.23 -3.67
C ALA A 29 -3.91 5.73 -3.82
N PRO A 30 -2.71 6.21 -3.47
CA PRO A 30 -2.30 7.58 -3.74
C PRO A 30 -2.65 7.99 -5.18
N PRO A 31 -3.17 9.21 -5.42
CA PRO A 31 -3.47 9.65 -6.78
C PRO A 31 -2.24 9.55 -7.68
N GLY A 32 -2.40 8.87 -8.81
CA GLY A 32 -1.30 8.63 -9.75
C GLY A 32 -0.52 7.33 -9.51
N SER A 33 -0.92 6.50 -8.54
CA SER A 33 -0.38 5.14 -8.40
C SER A 33 -0.55 4.34 -9.69
N LEU A 34 0.54 3.73 -10.13
CA LEU A 34 0.55 2.78 -11.25
C LEU A 34 0.10 1.39 -10.80
N TRP A 35 0.37 1.07 -9.53
CA TRP A 35 -0.05 -0.16 -8.88
C TRP A 35 -0.29 0.08 -7.38
N TYR A 36 -1.23 -0.66 -6.80
CA TYR A 36 -1.54 -0.72 -5.37
C TYR A 36 -2.19 -2.07 -5.04
N ASN A 37 -1.65 -2.75 -4.03
CA ASN A 37 -2.06 -4.10 -3.67
C ASN A 37 -3.52 -4.19 -3.13
N GLY A 38 -4.07 -3.08 -2.67
CA GLY A 38 -5.44 -2.96 -2.16
C GLY A 38 -5.52 -2.65 -0.67
N ASP A 39 -6.72 -2.30 -0.19
CA ASP A 39 -6.99 -1.88 1.17
C ASP A 39 -6.72 -2.97 2.22
N PHE A 40 -6.22 -2.51 3.37
CA PHE A 40 -6.17 -3.28 4.61
C PHE A 40 -7.47 -4.03 4.91
N ASN A 41 -7.36 -5.33 5.15
CA ASN A 41 -8.49 -6.22 5.41
C ASN A 41 -8.81 -6.41 6.90
N TYR A 42 -8.15 -5.67 7.79
CA TYR A 42 -8.31 -5.74 9.25
C TYR A 42 -7.74 -7.01 9.91
N VAL A 43 -6.84 -7.73 9.22
CA VAL A 43 -6.06 -8.84 9.75
C VAL A 43 -4.61 -8.39 9.94
N ASN A 44 -3.98 -8.73 11.07
CA ASN A 44 -2.56 -8.41 11.27
C ASN A 44 -1.72 -9.01 10.14
N GLY A 45 -0.84 -8.22 9.53
CA GLY A 45 0.09 -8.73 8.54
C GLY A 45 1.45 -9.08 9.14
N LEU A 46 2.40 -9.42 8.26
CA LEU A 46 3.73 -9.88 8.65
C LEU A 46 4.67 -8.72 9.00
N ALA A 47 5.67 -9.00 9.82
CA ALA A 47 6.69 -8.02 10.19
C ALA A 47 7.34 -7.41 8.94
N ASN A 48 7.44 -6.09 8.89
CA ASN A 48 8.08 -5.37 7.79
C ASN A 48 8.80 -4.17 8.39
N GLU A 49 10.07 -4.38 8.69
CA GLU A 49 10.85 -3.49 9.53
C GLU A 49 12.35 -3.79 9.51
N ARG A 50 13.14 -2.74 9.76
CA ARG A 50 14.59 -2.87 10.05
C ARG A 50 14.97 -1.98 11.22
N ASN A 51 15.96 -2.41 12.01
CA ASN A 51 16.48 -1.65 13.14
C ASN A 51 15.36 -1.27 14.12
N THR A 52 14.54 -2.23 14.50
CA THR A 52 13.50 -2.09 15.52
C THR A 52 13.77 -3.07 16.65
N SER A 53 12.75 -3.51 17.39
CA SER A 53 12.90 -4.70 18.24
C SER A 53 13.18 -5.98 17.44
N ILE A 54 12.94 -5.95 16.12
CA ILE A 54 13.37 -6.97 15.16
C ILE A 54 14.50 -6.38 14.27
N PRO A 55 15.59 -7.13 14.02
CA PRO A 55 16.71 -6.59 13.25
C PRO A 55 16.35 -6.36 11.78
N GLN A 56 15.62 -7.29 11.16
CA GLN A 56 15.19 -7.21 9.76
C GLN A 56 14.03 -8.17 9.48
N ALA A 57 13.00 -7.65 8.80
CA ALA A 57 11.91 -8.40 8.20
C ALA A 57 11.37 -7.61 6.99
N ALA A 58 11.01 -8.29 5.90
CA ALA A 58 10.60 -7.65 4.66
C ALA A 58 9.52 -8.48 3.95
N VAL A 59 8.45 -7.83 3.52
CA VAL A 59 7.38 -8.42 2.69
C VAL A 59 7.50 -7.91 1.26
N TYR A 60 7.40 -8.81 0.29
CA TYR A 60 7.50 -8.55 -1.13
C TYR A 60 6.17 -8.89 -1.80
N ASP A 61 5.49 -7.88 -2.32
CA ASP A 61 4.25 -8.05 -3.08
C ASP A 61 4.52 -7.88 -4.58
N ASP A 62 3.79 -8.62 -5.42
CA ASP A 62 4.04 -8.66 -6.84
C ASP A 62 3.18 -7.69 -7.65
N PHE A 63 3.74 -7.23 -8.78
CA PHE A 63 3.06 -6.31 -9.69
C PHE A 63 3.51 -6.51 -11.13
N GLU A 64 2.63 -6.12 -12.06
CA GLU A 64 2.91 -6.12 -13.49
C GLU A 64 3.04 -4.69 -14.02
N VAL A 65 4.08 -4.45 -14.81
CA VAL A 65 4.21 -3.24 -15.61
C VAL A 65 3.34 -3.39 -16.85
N THR A 66 2.15 -2.80 -16.83
CA THR A 66 1.13 -2.99 -17.90
C THR A 66 1.32 -2.06 -19.11
N ALA A 67 2.17 -1.05 -18.99
CA ALA A 67 2.41 -0.12 -20.09
C ALA A 67 3.43 -0.70 -21.07
N ALA A 68 3.09 -0.78 -22.36
CA ALA A 68 3.98 -1.33 -23.39
C ALA A 68 5.34 -0.60 -23.51
N LEU A 69 5.39 0.67 -23.11
CA LEU A 69 6.63 1.47 -23.09
C LEU A 69 7.34 1.45 -21.73
N GLY A 70 6.87 0.63 -20.79
CA GLY A 70 7.37 0.57 -19.42
C GLY A 70 6.81 1.67 -18.51
N TRP A 71 7.20 1.61 -17.25
CA TRP A 71 6.92 2.61 -16.23
C TRP A 71 8.15 3.43 -15.90
N HIS A 72 7.92 4.71 -15.65
CA HIS A 72 8.88 5.58 -14.99
C HIS A 72 8.43 5.77 -13.55
N VAL A 73 9.07 5.06 -12.63
CA VAL A 73 8.70 5.02 -11.21
C VAL A 73 9.42 6.15 -10.49
N THR A 74 8.60 7.05 -9.92
CA THR A 74 9.06 8.23 -9.18
C THR A 74 8.90 8.09 -7.67
N ALA A 75 8.07 7.14 -7.23
CA ALA A 75 7.86 6.82 -5.82
C ALA A 75 7.46 5.35 -5.64
N VAL A 76 7.74 4.80 -4.47
CA VAL A 76 7.25 3.50 -3.99
C VAL A 76 6.82 3.63 -2.53
N PHE A 77 5.90 2.79 -2.06
CA PHE A 77 5.43 2.82 -0.69
C PHE A 77 5.04 1.43 -0.18
N SER A 78 4.92 1.32 1.14
CA SER A 78 4.18 0.24 1.82
C SER A 78 3.24 0.84 2.86
N ASP A 79 2.11 0.18 3.06
CA ASP A 79 1.16 0.51 4.12
C ASP A 79 1.44 -0.40 5.32
N ASN A 80 1.77 0.18 6.46
CA ASN A 80 2.22 -0.56 7.64
C ASN A 80 1.39 -0.22 8.88
N LEU A 81 1.10 -1.21 9.69
CA LEU A 81 0.53 -1.05 11.01
C LEU A 81 1.68 -0.79 12.00
N PHE A 82 1.57 0.28 12.79
CA PHE A 82 2.45 0.52 13.93
C PHE A 82 1.87 1.55 14.90
N ASN A 83 2.48 1.66 16.09
CA ASN A 83 2.13 2.67 17.08
C ASN A 83 3.19 3.78 17.11
N VAL A 84 2.81 5.01 16.73
CA VAL A 84 3.70 6.19 16.75
C VAL A 84 4.25 6.56 18.13
N GLY A 85 3.61 6.12 19.22
CA GLY A 85 4.14 6.26 20.57
C GLY A 85 5.23 5.24 20.92
N GLY A 86 5.35 4.17 20.12
CA GLY A 86 6.28 3.05 20.35
C GLY A 86 7.21 2.75 19.17
N PHE A 87 7.07 3.44 18.04
CA PHE A 87 7.89 3.26 16.84
C PHE A 87 8.01 4.60 16.12
N ASN A 88 9.24 4.94 15.73
CA ASN A 88 9.54 6.14 14.95
C ASN A 88 10.28 5.71 13.68
N VAL A 89 9.71 6.05 12.52
CA VAL A 89 10.32 5.83 11.21
C VAL A 89 11.46 6.85 11.02
N THR A 90 12.68 6.34 11.05
CA THR A 90 13.92 7.11 10.84
C THR A 90 14.47 6.98 9.41
N GLY A 91 13.90 6.08 8.62
CA GLY A 91 14.28 5.82 7.24
C GLY A 91 13.37 4.79 6.60
N ALA A 92 13.63 4.47 5.34
CA ALA A 92 13.02 3.35 4.64
C ALA A 92 14.01 2.76 3.63
N ASP A 93 14.07 1.44 3.56
CA ASP A 93 14.72 0.73 2.46
C ASP A 93 13.66 0.26 1.47
N TRP A 94 14.02 0.13 0.20
CA TRP A 94 13.13 -0.43 -0.80
C TRP A 94 13.91 -1.24 -1.83
N GLU A 95 13.24 -2.25 -2.38
CA GLU A 95 13.77 -3.12 -3.41
C GLU A 95 12.69 -3.44 -4.44
N ILE A 96 13.09 -3.52 -5.71
CA ILE A 96 12.29 -4.07 -6.80
C ILE A 96 13.08 -5.25 -7.38
N ARG A 97 12.43 -6.41 -7.45
CA ARG A 97 13.01 -7.68 -7.89
C ARG A 97 12.19 -8.34 -8.99
N THR A 98 12.77 -9.31 -9.67
CA THR A 98 12.06 -10.21 -10.62
C THR A 98 12.40 -11.66 -10.34
N GLY A 99 11.47 -12.57 -10.64
CA GLY A 99 11.68 -14.01 -10.49
C GLY A 99 11.82 -14.46 -9.04
N VAL A 100 11.19 -13.75 -8.11
CA VAL A 100 11.10 -14.17 -6.71
C VAL A 100 10.21 -15.42 -6.63
N SER A 101 10.61 -16.38 -5.81
CA SER A 101 9.86 -17.62 -5.56
C SER A 101 10.30 -18.23 -4.22
N GLU A 102 9.62 -19.30 -3.77
CA GLU A 102 9.93 -20.00 -2.52
C GLU A 102 11.43 -20.35 -2.43
N GLY A 103 12.12 -19.82 -1.42
CA GLY A 103 13.56 -20.07 -1.24
C GLY A 103 14.46 -19.38 -2.27
N ASN A 104 13.95 -18.42 -3.05
CA ASN A 104 14.67 -17.76 -4.12
C ASN A 104 14.39 -16.26 -4.16
N ALA A 105 15.43 -15.47 -3.91
CA ALA A 105 15.40 -14.01 -3.91
C ALA A 105 15.20 -13.38 -5.29
N GLY A 106 15.26 -14.17 -6.37
CA GLY A 106 15.21 -13.66 -7.73
C GLY A 106 16.39 -12.74 -8.07
N THR A 107 16.17 -11.84 -9.02
CA THR A 107 17.14 -10.83 -9.44
C THR A 107 16.76 -9.47 -8.89
N LEU A 108 17.72 -8.77 -8.28
CA LEU A 108 17.54 -7.37 -7.88
C LEU A 108 17.58 -6.46 -9.10
N VAL A 109 16.51 -5.71 -9.33
CA VAL A 109 16.37 -4.78 -10.46
C VAL A 109 16.74 -3.36 -10.04
N ALA A 110 16.21 -2.92 -8.90
CA ALA A 110 16.49 -1.61 -8.33
C ALA A 110 16.35 -1.65 -6.81
N SER A 111 17.08 -0.78 -6.11
CA SER A 111 16.96 -0.62 -4.66
C SER A 111 17.45 0.75 -4.21
N GLY A 112 17.14 1.09 -2.97
CA GLY A 112 17.71 2.24 -2.31
C GLY A 112 17.31 2.35 -0.85
N THR A 113 17.86 3.37 -0.21
CA THR A 113 17.54 3.74 1.18
C THR A 113 17.31 5.25 1.23
N THR A 114 16.36 5.69 2.04
CA THR A 114 16.18 7.10 2.42
C THR A 114 16.18 7.26 3.93
N SER A 115 16.69 8.38 4.42
CA SER A 115 16.56 8.80 5.83
C SER A 115 15.36 9.72 6.07
N LEU A 116 14.62 10.07 5.01
CA LEU A 116 13.50 11.01 5.06
C LEU A 116 12.32 10.47 4.23
N PRO A 117 11.75 9.30 4.57
CA PRO A 117 10.52 8.86 3.94
C PRO A 117 9.35 9.77 4.35
N ILE A 118 8.35 9.88 3.49
CA ILE A 118 7.08 10.52 3.85
C ILE A 118 6.26 9.48 4.61
N VAL A 119 5.80 9.83 5.81
CA VAL A 119 4.95 8.97 6.64
C VAL A 119 3.61 9.64 6.83
N SER A 120 2.53 8.99 6.43
CA SER A 120 1.18 9.57 6.47
C SER A 120 0.14 8.58 6.97
N LEU A 121 -0.83 9.07 7.74
CA LEU A 121 -1.97 8.28 8.19
C LEU A 121 -2.85 7.92 7.01
N THR A 122 -3.21 6.65 6.89
CA THR A 122 -4.07 6.19 5.80
C THR A 122 -5.56 6.32 6.15
N GLY A 123 -5.87 6.52 7.44
CA GLY A 123 -7.22 6.52 7.99
C GLY A 123 -7.79 5.12 8.26
N ARG A 124 -7.04 4.04 8.02
CA ARG A 124 -7.40 2.66 8.38
C ARG A 124 -6.61 2.18 9.58
N GLY A 125 -7.19 1.25 10.34
CA GLY A 125 -6.57 0.69 11.53
C GLY A 125 -7.56 -0.14 12.33
N HIS A 126 -7.02 -0.93 13.25
CA HIS A 126 -7.78 -1.66 14.26
C HIS A 126 -7.16 -1.36 15.64
N GLU A 127 -6.37 -2.28 16.18
CA GLU A 127 -5.58 -2.08 17.41
C GLU A 127 -4.37 -1.17 17.17
N LEU A 128 -3.81 -1.26 15.97
CA LEU A 128 -2.79 -0.38 15.46
C LEU A 128 -3.37 0.47 14.33
N GLN A 129 -2.78 1.65 14.18
CA GLN A 129 -3.12 2.55 13.10
C GLN A 129 -2.22 2.21 11.90
N GLU A 130 -2.79 2.27 10.71
CA GLU A 130 -2.05 2.08 9.47
C GLU A 130 -1.49 3.42 8.96
N TYR A 131 -0.24 3.36 8.53
CA TYR A 131 0.51 4.47 7.96
C TYR A 131 1.15 4.04 6.65
N MET A 132 1.07 4.91 5.64
CA MET A 132 1.85 4.77 4.42
C MET A 132 3.25 5.30 4.68
N VAL A 133 4.26 4.51 4.34
CA VAL A 133 5.67 4.90 4.32
C VAL A 133 6.13 4.95 2.87
N GLU A 134 6.36 6.15 2.36
CA GLU A 134 6.63 6.43 0.95
C GLU A 134 8.05 6.95 0.73
N VAL A 135 8.71 6.41 -0.29
CA VAL A 135 10.01 6.86 -0.79
C VAL A 135 9.81 7.54 -2.14
N THR A 136 10.05 8.85 -2.19
CA THR A 136 9.88 9.68 -3.40
C THR A 136 11.21 10.10 -4.02
N GLY A 137 11.15 10.74 -5.19
CA GLY A 137 12.35 11.28 -5.88
C GLY A 137 13.12 10.22 -6.64
N LEU A 138 12.46 9.11 -6.98
CA LEU A 138 13.05 8.02 -7.74
C LEU A 138 13.13 8.37 -9.23
N ASN A 139 14.07 7.72 -9.90
CA ASN A 139 14.24 7.78 -11.35
C ASN A 139 14.51 6.36 -11.85
N VAL A 140 13.51 5.49 -11.71
CA VAL A 140 13.62 4.06 -12.04
C VAL A 140 12.77 3.78 -13.27
N PHE A 141 13.38 3.22 -14.31
CA PHE A 141 12.64 2.73 -15.47
C PHE A 141 12.43 1.22 -15.35
N LEU A 142 11.18 0.78 -15.44
CA LEU A 142 10.82 -0.63 -15.47
C LEU A 142 10.20 -0.96 -16.84
N PRO A 143 10.82 -1.84 -17.65
CA PRO A 143 10.18 -2.31 -18.87
C PRO A 143 8.98 -3.21 -18.55
N MET A 144 8.08 -3.38 -19.51
CA MET A 144 7.09 -4.46 -19.45
C MET A 144 7.80 -5.81 -19.59
N LEU A 145 7.52 -6.74 -18.68
CA LEU A 145 8.04 -8.11 -18.72
C LEU A 145 7.20 -8.98 -19.67
N PRO A 146 7.74 -10.15 -20.09
CA PRO A 146 6.95 -11.18 -20.75
C PRO A 146 5.70 -11.58 -19.95
N ALA A 147 4.67 -12.08 -20.65
CA ALA A 147 3.44 -12.50 -19.99
C ALA A 147 3.68 -13.61 -18.96
N GLY A 148 3.14 -13.43 -17.75
CA GLY A 148 3.31 -14.35 -16.62
C GLY A 148 4.59 -14.13 -15.81
N GLU A 149 5.37 -13.09 -16.11
CA GLU A 149 6.48 -12.64 -15.28
C GLU A 149 6.08 -11.38 -14.50
N HIS A 150 6.52 -11.33 -13.24
CA HIS A 150 6.16 -10.27 -12.31
C HIS A 150 7.40 -9.56 -11.77
N TYR A 151 7.21 -8.33 -11.33
CA TYR A 151 8.10 -7.67 -10.40
C TYR A 151 7.62 -7.92 -8.97
N TRP A 152 8.52 -7.82 -8.00
CA TRP A 152 8.20 -7.82 -6.57
C TRP A 152 8.76 -6.57 -5.93
N LEU A 153 7.91 -5.84 -5.21
CA LEU A 153 8.24 -4.63 -4.48
C LEU A 153 8.30 -4.91 -2.98
N ASN A 154 9.36 -4.46 -2.33
CA ASN A 154 9.39 -4.27 -0.89
C ASN A 154 9.68 -2.80 -0.57
N VAL A 155 9.01 -2.27 0.47
CA VAL A 155 9.40 -1.03 1.15
C VAL A 155 9.38 -1.32 2.65
N THR A 156 10.55 -1.29 3.29
CA THR A 156 10.76 -1.63 4.70
C THR A 156 11.03 -0.37 5.52
N PRO A 157 10.15 0.03 6.45
CA PRO A 157 10.41 1.10 7.40
C PRO A 157 11.63 0.80 8.29
N VAL A 158 12.47 1.81 8.51
CA VAL A 158 13.67 1.72 9.37
C VAL A 158 13.42 2.46 10.68
N GLY A 159 13.51 1.76 11.79
CA GLY A 159 13.32 2.31 13.13
C GLY A 159 14.60 2.80 13.82
N GLY A 160 14.45 3.12 15.11
CA GLY A 160 15.52 3.58 16.01
C GLY A 160 15.99 2.54 17.04
N GLY A 161 15.75 1.25 16.81
CA GLY A 161 16.13 0.14 17.70
C GLY A 161 15.03 -0.30 18.68
N TYR A 162 13.79 0.15 18.49
CA TYR A 162 12.65 -0.18 19.33
C TYR A 162 11.35 -0.14 18.50
N GLY A 163 10.29 -0.74 19.05
CA GLY A 163 8.99 -0.79 18.39
C GLY A 163 8.89 -1.91 17.37
N TYR A 164 7.75 -1.93 16.69
CA TYR A 164 7.43 -2.91 15.66
C TYR A 164 6.66 -2.25 14.51
N SER A 165 6.84 -2.79 13.31
CA SER A 165 6.06 -2.44 12.11
C SER A 165 5.67 -3.71 11.35
N TRP A 166 4.42 -3.77 10.92
CA TRP A 166 3.85 -4.90 10.17
C TRP A 166 3.30 -4.40 8.84
N ASN A 167 3.64 -5.05 7.73
CA ASN A 167 3.00 -4.75 6.43
C ASN A 167 1.51 -5.08 6.54
N SER A 168 0.65 -4.27 5.94
CA SER A 168 -0.80 -4.42 6.11
C SER A 168 -1.32 -5.52 5.21
N ASP A 169 -2.06 -6.47 5.78
CA ASP A 169 -2.68 -7.55 5.01
C ASP A 169 -3.88 -7.01 4.21
N THR A 170 -4.04 -7.46 2.97
CA THR A 170 -5.02 -6.91 2.04
C THR A 170 -5.96 -7.97 1.50
N SER A 171 -7.15 -7.54 1.08
CA SER A 171 -8.12 -8.39 0.35
C SER A 171 -8.11 -8.13 -1.15
N GLY A 172 -7.25 -7.22 -1.63
CA GLY A 172 -7.28 -6.70 -2.99
C GLY A 172 -8.41 -5.68 -3.23
N ALA A 173 -9.18 -5.30 -2.21
CA ALA A 173 -10.22 -4.28 -2.36
C ALA A 173 -9.61 -2.93 -2.79
N ASN A 174 -10.22 -2.24 -3.76
CA ASN A 174 -9.76 -0.96 -4.32
C ASN A 174 -8.29 -0.97 -4.82
N CYS A 175 -7.75 -2.13 -5.18
CA CYS A 175 -6.44 -2.22 -5.83
C CYS A 175 -6.37 -1.38 -7.12
N VAL A 176 -5.15 -1.03 -7.50
CA VAL A 176 -4.84 -0.37 -8.77
C VAL A 176 -3.81 -1.22 -9.49
N GLY A 177 -3.95 -1.39 -10.81
CA GLY A 177 -3.08 -2.29 -11.57
C GLY A 177 -3.39 -3.76 -11.30
N THR A 178 -2.42 -4.63 -11.61
CA THR A 178 -2.54 -6.08 -11.46
C THR A 178 -1.18 -6.69 -11.10
N PRO A 179 -1.15 -7.84 -10.39
CA PRO A 179 -2.28 -8.40 -9.66
C PRO A 179 -2.69 -7.53 -8.47
N CYS A 180 -3.86 -7.84 -7.93
CA CYS A 180 -4.27 -7.33 -6.62
C CYS A 180 -3.77 -8.33 -5.56
N GLY A 181 -3.61 -7.89 -4.31
CA GLY A 181 -2.93 -8.66 -3.25
C GLY A 181 -3.71 -9.82 -2.67
N ASN A 182 -4.44 -10.55 -3.49
CA ASN A 182 -5.26 -11.70 -3.12
C ASN A 182 -4.97 -12.93 -3.98
N ASP A 183 -3.83 -12.95 -4.66
CA ASP A 183 -3.37 -14.03 -5.53
C ASP A 183 -2.37 -14.99 -4.87
N GLN A 184 -2.02 -14.74 -3.60
CA GLN A 184 -1.06 -15.53 -2.81
C GLN A 184 0.36 -15.54 -3.38
N ASN A 185 0.75 -14.51 -4.12
CA ASN A 185 2.08 -14.41 -4.74
C ASN A 185 3.04 -13.44 -4.02
N ALA A 186 2.81 -13.22 -2.73
CA ALA A 186 3.68 -12.44 -1.86
C ALA A 186 4.69 -13.33 -1.12
N PHE A 187 5.87 -12.77 -0.83
CA PHE A 187 6.97 -13.48 -0.14
C PHE A 187 7.50 -12.72 1.07
N PHE A 188 7.88 -13.47 2.09
CA PHE A 188 8.46 -12.99 3.33
C PHE A 188 9.94 -13.38 3.43
N ASN A 189 10.77 -12.43 3.82
CA ASN A 189 12.19 -12.66 4.05
C ASN A 189 12.62 -12.05 5.39
N SER A 190 13.12 -12.89 6.29
CA SER A 190 13.65 -12.46 7.57
C SER A 190 14.65 -13.45 8.14
N THR A 191 15.88 -12.96 8.36
CA THR A 191 16.88 -13.73 9.10
C THR A 191 16.53 -13.96 10.58
N TYR A 192 15.70 -13.08 11.16
CA TYR A 192 15.26 -13.21 12.55
C TYR A 192 14.29 -14.38 12.74
N PHE A 193 13.35 -14.53 11.80
CA PHE A 193 12.37 -15.62 11.80
C PHE A 193 12.87 -16.88 11.10
N GLY A 194 14.05 -16.85 10.48
CA GLY A 194 14.57 -17.98 9.69
C GLY A 194 13.85 -18.20 8.37
N ALA A 195 13.10 -17.20 7.89
CA ALA A 195 12.39 -17.23 6.62
C ALA A 195 13.28 -16.69 5.49
N TYR A 196 13.38 -17.40 4.38
CA TYR A 196 14.13 -16.98 3.21
C TYR A 196 13.24 -17.04 1.97
N PHE A 197 12.66 -15.89 1.61
CA PHE A 197 11.67 -15.76 0.53
C PHE A 197 10.62 -16.86 0.58
N THR A 198 10.02 -17.04 1.75
CA THR A 198 8.94 -18.00 1.97
C THR A 198 7.61 -17.35 1.61
N SER A 199 6.70 -18.09 0.98
CA SER A 199 5.36 -17.59 0.67
C SER A 199 4.69 -17.09 1.95
N THR A 200 4.10 -15.89 1.88
CA THR A 200 3.37 -15.32 3.03
C THR A 200 2.19 -16.20 3.47
N ALA A 201 1.66 -17.05 2.58
CA ALA A 201 0.62 -18.02 2.92
C ALA A 201 1.08 -19.11 3.90
N ASN A 202 2.38 -19.33 4.05
CA ASN A 202 2.96 -20.27 5.01
C ASN A 202 3.31 -19.61 6.36
N GLU A 203 3.25 -18.28 6.43
CA GLU A 203 3.68 -17.49 7.57
C GLU A 203 2.42 -16.90 8.24
N GLY A 204 2.00 -17.50 9.35
CA GLY A 204 0.79 -17.14 10.11
C GLY A 204 0.88 -17.50 11.58
#